data_AF-A0A958NT12-F1
#
_entry.id   AF-A0A958NT12-F1
#
_cell.length_a   1.000
_cell.length_b   1.000
_cell.length_c   1.000
_cell.angle_alpha   90.00
_cell.angle_beta   90.00
_cell.angle_gamma   90.00
#
_symmetry.space_group_name_H-M   'P 1'
#
loop_
_entity.id
_entity.type
_entity.pdbx_description
1 polymer ?
#
loop_
_entity_poly.entity_id
_entity_poly.type
_entity_poly.pdbx_seq_one_letter_code
_entity_poly.pdbx_strand_id
1 'polypeptide(L)'
;VQFELNQLTRALQDQGTPLTASCSVKTGGNFFTPKSHVECTVYGRGAIGYEAILGGRETVHGELQPQLPTQNFASEKVKVGYNPTYQIYLITRNGDRILVAQN
;
A
#
# COMPACT_ATOMS: atom_id res chain seq x y z
N VAL A 1 -1.91 16.68 -15.84
CA VAL A 1 -2.61 15.78 -14.88
C VAL A 1 -1.93 15.97 -13.54
N GLN A 2 -2.63 16.60 -12.59
CA GLN A 2 -2.12 16.88 -11.26
C GLN A 2 -2.51 15.69 -10.38
N PHE A 3 -1.52 14.98 -9.85
CA PHE A 3 -1.73 13.85 -8.96
C PHE A 3 -1.85 14.40 -7.54
N GLU A 4 -2.98 14.18 -6.88
CA GLU A 4 -3.11 14.51 -5.46
C GLU A 4 -2.37 13.43 -4.64
N LEU A 5 -1.50 13.89 -3.74
CA LEU A 5 -0.66 13.03 -2.91
C LEU A 5 -1.23 13.00 -1.49
N ASN A 6 -2.01 11.96 -1.18
CA ASN A 6 -2.41 11.71 0.21
C ASN A 6 -1.32 10.87 0.88
N GLN A 7 -0.44 11.50 1.67
CA GLN A 7 0.57 10.79 2.45
C GLN A 7 0.01 10.39 3.83
N LEU A 8 0.04 9.10 4.15
CA LEU A 8 -0.33 8.59 5.48
C LEU A 8 0.81 7.71 6.00
N THR A 9 1.36 8.07 7.16
CA THR A 9 2.40 7.31 7.86
C THR A 9 1.80 6.69 9.13
N ARG A 10 1.84 5.35 9.26
CA ARG A 10 1.46 4.65 10.50
C ARG A 10 2.63 3.82 11.02
N ALA A 11 2.87 3.91 12.33
CA ALA A 11 3.80 3.03 13.04
C ALA A 11 3.06 1.81 13.60
N LEU A 12 3.55 0.60 13.33
CA LEU A 12 3.00 -0.65 13.86
C LEU A 12 4.04 -1.31 14.75
N GLN A 13 3.61 -1.73 15.95
CA GLN A 13 4.39 -2.55 16.85
C GLN A 13 4.01 -4.01 16.61
N ASP A 14 4.77 -4.70 15.76
CA ASP A 14 4.75 -6.17 15.74
C ASP A 14 5.72 -6.69 16.82
N GLN A 15 5.45 -7.86 17.39
CA GLN A 15 6.17 -8.47 18.53
C GLN A 15 7.65 -8.75 18.22
N GLY A 16 8.48 -7.69 18.19
CA GLY A 16 9.93 -7.75 18.05
C GLY A 16 10.53 -6.80 17.00
N THR A 17 9.74 -6.24 16.07
CA THR A 17 10.25 -5.28 15.09
C THR A 17 9.19 -4.23 14.76
N PRO A 18 9.45 -2.92 14.99
CA PRO A 18 8.51 -1.89 14.57
C PRO A 18 8.47 -1.86 13.03
N LEU A 19 7.35 -2.30 12.45
CA LEU A 19 7.07 -2.17 11.03
C LEU A 19 6.27 -0.87 10.85
N THR A 20 6.74 0.02 10.00
CA THR A 20 5.98 1.23 9.67
C THR A 20 5.86 1.32 8.17
N ALA A 21 4.81 1.97 7.68
CA ALA A 21 4.74 2.28 6.27
C ALA A 21 4.18 3.67 6.07
N SER A 22 4.70 4.33 5.04
CA SER A 22 4.14 5.54 4.48
C SER A 22 3.59 5.21 3.10
N CYS A 23 2.29 5.36 2.93
CA CYS A 23 1.59 5.01 1.71
C CYS A 23 0.93 6.23 1.10
N SER A 24 0.88 6.24 -0.23
CA SER A 24 0.13 7.21 -1.03
C SER A 24 -0.62 6.50 -2.14
N VAL A 25 -1.87 6.90 -2.35
CA VAL A 25 -2.67 6.46 -3.49
C VAL A 25 -2.64 7.56 -4.53
N LYS A 26 -2.18 7.23 -5.73
CA LYS A 26 -2.17 8.15 -6.86
C LYS A 26 -3.30 7.81 -7.79
N THR A 27 -4.23 8.74 -7.95
CA THR A 27 -5.33 8.67 -8.91
C THR A 27 -4.97 9.48 -10.15
N GLY A 28 -5.29 8.96 -11.33
CA GLY A 28 -5.04 9.64 -12.59
C GLY A 28 -5.80 9.01 -13.75
N GLY A 29 -5.39 9.34 -14.98
CA GLY A 29 -6.07 8.91 -16.19
C GLY A 29 -7.13 9.90 -16.68
N ASN A 30 -7.92 9.47 -17.66
CA ASN A 30 -8.92 10.30 -18.32
C ASN A 30 -10.30 10.07 -17.70
N PHE A 31 -11.22 11.01 -17.92
CA PHE A 31 -12.58 11.00 -17.34
C PHE A 31 -13.31 9.65 -17.52
N PHE A 32 -13.09 8.98 -18.65
CA PHE A 32 -13.73 7.70 -19.00
C PHE A 32 -13.02 6.45 -18.43
N THR A 33 -11.76 6.57 -18.02
CA THR A 33 -10.93 5.47 -17.54
C THR A 33 -10.01 5.92 -16.40
N PRO A 34 -10.57 6.34 -15.26
CA PRO A 34 -9.77 6.66 -14.08
C PRO A 34 -9.03 5.41 -13.60
N LYS A 35 -7.73 5.56 -13.38
CA LYS A 35 -6.84 4.52 -12.86
C LYS A 35 -6.16 5.01 -11.61
N SER A 36 -5.99 4.10 -10.65
CA SER A 36 -5.31 4.38 -9.41
C SER A 36 -4.26 3.32 -9.12
N HIS A 37 -3.17 3.72 -8.50
CA HIS A 37 -2.16 2.81 -8.00
C HIS A 37 -1.67 3.28 -6.63
N VAL A 38 -1.09 2.35 -5.89
CA VAL A 38 -0.55 2.60 -4.55
C VAL A 38 0.97 2.66 -4.64
N GLU A 39 1.57 3.64 -4.00
CA GLU A 39 3.01 3.69 -3.74
C GLU A 39 3.23 3.73 -2.24
N CYS A 40 4.04 2.81 -1.71
CA CYS A 40 4.37 2.78 -0.30
C CYS A 40 5.86 2.62 -0.09
N THR A 41 6.35 3.26 0.97
CA THR A 41 7.63 2.98 1.60
C THR A 41 7.38 2.24 2.90
N VAL A 42 7.93 1.04 3.01
CA VAL A 42 7.91 0.21 4.21
C VAL A 42 9.24 0.37 4.94
N TYR A 43 9.17 0.56 6.24
CA TYR A 43 10.32 0.62 7.14
C TYR A 43 10.23 -0.50 8.18
N GLY A 44 11.37 -1.09 8.49
CA GLY A 44 11.47 -2.26 9.34
C GLY A 44 11.62 -3.56 8.55
N ARG A 45 12.22 -4.56 9.21
CA ARG A 45 12.41 -5.90 8.67
C ARG A 45 11.22 -6.79 9.03
N GLY A 46 10.92 -7.78 8.19
CA GLY A 46 9.92 -8.81 8.51
C GLY A 46 8.70 -8.86 7.59
N ALA A 47 8.38 -7.78 6.87
CA ALA A 47 7.34 -7.82 5.83
C ALA A 47 7.83 -8.64 4.63
N ILE A 48 7.05 -9.66 4.24
CA ILE A 48 7.30 -10.54 3.08
C ILE A 48 6.47 -10.14 1.85
N GLY A 49 5.48 -9.29 2.04
CA GLY A 49 4.61 -8.85 0.97
C GLY A 49 3.68 -7.74 1.40
N TYR A 50 2.84 -7.31 0.46
CA TYR A 50 1.77 -6.36 0.71
C TYR A 50 0.49 -6.81 0.01
N GLU A 51 -0.64 -6.34 0.51
CA GLU A 51 -1.95 -6.47 -0.11
C GLU A 51 -2.63 -5.09 -0.10
N ALA A 52 -3.10 -4.62 -1.25
CA ALA A 52 -3.80 -3.36 -1.40
C ALA A 52 -5.18 -3.61 -2.01
N ILE A 53 -6.22 -3.33 -1.23
CA ILE A 53 -7.61 -3.36 -1.67
C ILE A 53 -7.98 -1.95 -2.12
N LEU A 54 -8.43 -1.80 -3.36
CA LEU A 54 -8.82 -0.54 -3.99
C LEU A 54 -10.28 -0.59 -4.45
N GLY A 55 -11.02 0.49 -4.20
CA GLY A 55 -12.44 0.61 -4.54
C GLY A 55 -13.33 -0.47 -3.92
N GLY A 56 -12.88 -1.11 -2.84
CA GLY A 56 -13.59 -2.19 -2.13
C GLY A 56 -13.71 -3.53 -2.88
N ARG A 57 -13.03 -3.70 -4.00
CA ARG A 57 -13.15 -4.94 -4.83
C ARG A 57 -11.87 -5.36 -5.53
N GLU A 58 -11.04 -4.41 -5.92
CA GLU A 58 -9.80 -4.70 -6.64
C GLU A 58 -8.71 -4.99 -5.62
N THR A 59 -8.08 -6.16 -5.69
CA THR A 59 -7.00 -6.52 -4.78
C THR A 59 -5.71 -6.66 -5.57
N VAL A 60 -4.68 -5.93 -5.16
CA VAL A 60 -3.33 -6.03 -5.72
C VAL A 60 -2.40 -6.53 -4.63
N HIS A 61 -1.53 -7.47 -4.97
CA HIS A 61 -0.52 -8.01 -4.06
C HIS A 61 0.86 -7.94 -4.68
N GLY A 62 1.88 -7.98 -3.84
CA GLY A 62 3.26 -8.10 -4.29
C GLY A 62 4.18 -8.54 -3.17
N GLU A 63 5.37 -8.98 -3.56
CA GLU A 63 6.37 -9.48 -2.65
C GLU A 63 7.28 -8.36 -2.14
N LEU A 64 7.75 -8.51 -0.90
CA LEU A 64 8.74 -7.67 -0.27
C LEU A 64 9.91 -8.54 0.19
N GLN A 65 11.08 -7.94 0.29
CA GLN A 65 12.31 -8.55 0.75
C GLN A 65 12.46 -8.33 2.26
N PRO A 66 12.08 -9.30 3.12
CA PRO A 66 11.99 -9.11 4.57
C PRO A 66 13.33 -8.77 5.26
N GLN A 67 14.46 -8.91 4.56
CA GLN A 67 15.80 -8.60 5.06
C GLN A 67 16.13 -7.11 4.95
N LEU A 68 15.50 -6.40 4.01
CA LEU A 68 15.74 -4.99 3.77
C LEU A 68 15.08 -4.14 4.86
N PRO A 69 15.80 -3.18 5.46
CA PRO A 69 15.26 -2.30 6.50
C PRO A 69 14.31 -1.24 5.95
N THR A 70 14.43 -0.89 4.66
CA THR A 70 13.56 0.07 3.98
C THR A 70 13.30 -0.44 2.57
N GLN A 71 12.05 -0.39 2.13
CA GLN A 71 11.63 -0.92 0.83
C GLN A 71 10.54 -0.04 0.22
N ASN A 72 10.64 0.22 -1.08
CA ASN A 72 9.61 0.93 -1.82
C ASN A 72 8.91 -0.04 -2.76
N PHE A 73 7.59 0.03 -2.82
CA PHE A 73 6.81 -0.68 -3.84
C PHE A 73 5.79 0.26 -4.49
N ALA A 74 5.47 -0.06 -5.74
CA ALA A 74 4.36 0.54 -6.48
C ALA A 74 3.48 -0.58 -7.01
N SER A 75 2.18 -0.49 -6.76
CA SER A 75 1.20 -1.45 -7.29
C SER A 75 0.98 -1.20 -8.79
N GLU A 76 0.39 -2.18 -9.47
CA GLU A 76 -0.18 -1.96 -10.79
C GLU A 76 -1.33 -0.94 -10.73
N LYS A 77 -1.64 -0.36 -11.90
CA LYS A 77 -2.73 0.62 -12.06
C LYS A 77 -4.06 -0.09 -12.26
N VAL A 78 -5.00 0.15 -11.36
CA VAL A 78 -6.33 -0.48 -11.38
C VAL A 78 -7.44 0.53 -11.62
N LYS A 79 -8.51 0.12 -12.31
CA LYS A 79 -9.62 1.01 -12.69
C LYS A 79 -10.65 1.14 -11.56
N VAL A 80 -10.39 2.02 -10.60
CA VAL A 80 -11.19 2.13 -9.35
C VAL A 80 -11.87 3.49 -9.12
N GLY A 81 -11.76 4.43 -10.06
CA GLY A 81 -12.39 5.76 -9.94
C GLY A 81 -11.43 6.84 -9.41
N TYR A 82 -11.91 8.09 -9.35
CA TYR A 82 -11.10 9.27 -8.99
C TYR A 82 -10.83 9.41 -7.48
N ASN A 83 -11.65 8.79 -6.63
CA ASN A 83 -11.47 8.77 -5.18
C ASN A 83 -11.81 7.38 -4.63
N PRO A 84 -10.98 6.37 -4.91
CA PRO A 84 -11.26 5.01 -4.47
C PRO A 84 -11.10 4.89 -2.96
N THR A 85 -11.99 4.13 -2.33
CA THR A 85 -11.72 3.59 -1.00
C THR A 85 -10.48 2.72 -1.07
N TYR A 86 -9.66 2.69 -0.02
CA TYR A 86 -8.49 1.81 -0.01
C TYR A 86 -8.18 1.23 1.36
N GLN A 87 -7.60 0.04 1.35
CA GLN A 87 -7.04 -0.62 2.53
C GLN A 87 -5.73 -1.28 2.13
N ILE A 88 -4.63 -0.90 2.76
CA ILE A 88 -3.30 -1.40 2.45
C ILE A 88 -2.78 -2.15 3.67
N TYR A 89 -2.34 -3.38 3.43
CA TYR A 89 -1.83 -4.32 4.41
C TYR A 89 -0.39 -4.68 4.08
N LEU A 90 0.42 -4.88 5.12
CA LEU A 90 1.67 -5.62 5.01
C LEU A 90 1.45 -7.05 5.49
N ILE A 91 2.08 -7.99 4.79
CA ILE A 91 2.05 -9.41 5.13
C ILE A 91 3.35 -9.75 5.84
N THR A 92 3.27 -10.27 7.06
CA THR A 92 4.43 -10.73 7.84
C THR A 92 4.81 -12.15 7.47
N ARG A 93 6.00 -12.59 7.90
CA ARG A 93 6.44 -14.00 7.76
C ARG A 93 5.49 -15.03 8.38
N ASN A 94 4.72 -14.63 9.39
CA ASN A 94 3.78 -15.52 10.06
C ASN A 94 2.43 -15.61 9.33
N GLY A 95 2.26 -14.86 8.23
CA GLY A 95 1.00 -14.74 7.50
C GLY A 95 0.06 -13.67 8.05
N ASP A 96 0.48 -12.91 9.07
CA ASP A 96 -0.34 -11.84 9.64
C ASP A 96 -0.49 -10.68 8.66
N ARG A 97 -1.72 -10.15 8.60
CA ARG A 97 -2.06 -8.98 7.81
C ARG A 97 -2.10 -7.76 8.71
N ILE A 98 -1.16 -6.83 8.52
CA ILE A 98 -1.10 -5.60 9.30
C ILE A 98 -1.58 -4.42 8.46
N LEU A 99 -2.70 -3.82 8.85
CA LEU A 99 -3.25 -2.64 8.19
C LEU A 99 -2.35 -1.41 8.40
N VAL A 100 -1.77 -0.89 7.33
CA VAL A 100 -0.88 0.28 7.34
C VAL A 100 -1.55 1.58 6.90
N ALA A 101 -2.54 1.52 6.02
CA ALA A 101 -3.23 2.71 5.52
C ALA A 101 -4.65 2.39 5.05
N GLN A 102 -5.57 3.31 5.26
CA GLN A 102 -6.94 3.26 4.73
C GLN A 102 -7.55 4.66 4.65
N ASN A 103 -8.60 4.82 3.85
CA ASN A 103 -9.53 5.96 3.95
C ASN A 103 -10.99 5.50 4.02
#